data_AF-H7GIV7-F1
#
_entry.id   AF-H7GIV7-F1
#
_cell.length_a   1.000
_cell.length_b   1.000
_cell.length_c   1.000
_cell.angle_alpha   90.00
_cell.angle_beta   90.00
_cell.angle_gamma   90.00
#
_symmetry.space_group_name_H-M   'P 1'
#
loop_
_entity.id
_entity.type
_entity.pdbx_description
1 polymer ?
#
loop_
_entity_poly.entity_id
_entity_poly.type
_entity_poly.pdbx_seq_one_letter_code
_entity_poly.pdbx_strand_id
1 'polypeptide(L)'
;MGEPLLAPVLRLLEEGREREALALLQTPQEGLPEAERLALLGFLEGRKGDLRAYRTLALEAARRAQTPFTLYHLGLALPPKAGALALEEALRRFRGDAKGEARLHLALAVALERLGRPEALAHAALARLKDPSPWTILHHLRLELFFGTTPLPSVLEEAEPFLPHPFPGVRLLAGHTLALAHLLRGNRGRAGNLLRGLLPLLAPPSLASFLVLGALALDPPEVRLLLEGAQVFLPREGWPWGFYLLARGLGEGDEACLLAAHGLLREDGALYALLAEARLKALGMEVEASLAPELAPALRPEARVLLLGEAGTPLLRLLGEGPLPSLGPRGTEALALLLAHKEGLSGEALAEALYGEPNLGALKALLHRLRGKGLRVSCAPYRLATPPPSDLSAFLKALSQGDLEGALALYRGPLLPWSQAPGVEELRLELEEALRQAVLASGRLDLLLTLAERLGEDLELWEALLERLPPEDPRLPIAQARVARLRREYGV
;
A
#
# COMPACT_ATOMS: atom_id res chain seq x y z
N MET A 1 -10.12 7.61 -49.17
CA MET A 1 -9.42 8.11 -47.97
C MET A 1 -9.98 7.33 -46.80
N GLY A 2 -9.24 6.31 -46.34
CA GLY A 2 -9.72 5.42 -45.27
C GLY A 2 -9.85 6.15 -43.95
N GLU A 3 -10.85 5.80 -43.14
CA GLU A 3 -10.94 6.23 -41.76
C GLU A 3 -9.65 5.89 -40.99
N PRO A 4 -9.22 6.71 -40.03
CA PRO A 4 -8.02 6.43 -39.25
C PRO A 4 -8.21 5.14 -38.43
N LEU A 5 -7.53 4.06 -38.84
CA LEU A 5 -7.56 2.72 -38.22
C LEU A 5 -7.27 2.72 -36.71
N LEU A 6 -6.51 3.71 -36.24
CA LEU A 6 -6.00 3.77 -34.87
C LEU A 6 -7.13 3.83 -33.82
N ALA A 7 -8.10 4.72 -33.99
CA ALA A 7 -9.12 4.96 -32.97
C ALA A 7 -10.08 3.77 -32.77
N PRO A 8 -10.62 3.14 -33.83
CA PRO A 8 -11.43 1.93 -33.70
C PRO A 8 -10.66 0.77 -33.04
N VAL A 9 -9.39 0.57 -33.41
CA VAL A 9 -8.56 -0.50 -32.84
C VAL A 9 -8.29 -0.26 -31.36
N LEU A 10 -7.90 0.95 -30.97
CA LEU A 10 -7.66 1.30 -29.55
C LEU A 10 -8.91 1.06 -28.70
N ARG A 11 -10.09 1.45 -29.19
CA ARG A 11 -11.36 1.22 -28.50
C ARG A 11 -11.64 -0.27 -28.31
N LEU A 12 -11.46 -1.10 -29.34
CA LEU A 12 -11.62 -2.55 -29.23
C LEU A 12 -10.66 -3.16 -28.20
N LEU A 13 -9.41 -2.67 -28.14
CA LEU A 13 -8.43 -3.11 -27.13
C LEU A 13 -8.85 -2.71 -25.71
N GLU A 14 -9.41 -1.52 -25.52
CA GLU A 14 -9.94 -1.06 -24.22
C GLU A 14 -11.18 -1.85 -23.78
N GLU A 15 -12.03 -2.26 -24.74
CA GLU A 15 -13.17 -3.15 -24.53
C GLU A 15 -12.76 -4.62 -24.28
N GLY A 16 -11.47 -4.96 -24.43
CA GLY A 16 -10.97 -6.33 -24.29
C GLY A 16 -11.24 -7.23 -25.49
N ARG A 17 -11.65 -6.66 -26.63
CA ARG A 17 -11.99 -7.37 -27.89
C ARG A 17 -10.76 -7.55 -28.78
N GLU A 18 -9.73 -8.19 -28.25
CA GLU A 18 -8.42 -8.32 -28.91
C GLU A 18 -8.48 -9.03 -30.27
N ARG A 19 -9.35 -10.03 -30.43
CA ARG A 19 -9.50 -10.76 -31.70
C ARG A 19 -10.00 -9.85 -32.83
N GLU A 20 -10.92 -8.96 -32.51
CA GLU A 20 -11.49 -8.01 -33.46
C GLU A 20 -10.50 -6.89 -33.78
N ALA A 21 -9.79 -6.40 -32.75
CA ALA A 21 -8.67 -5.49 -32.94
C ALA A 21 -7.59 -6.09 -33.86
N LEU A 22 -7.22 -7.35 -33.66
CA LEU A 22 -6.26 -8.05 -34.50
C LEU A 22 -6.75 -8.19 -35.94
N ALA A 23 -8.03 -8.50 -36.15
CA ALA A 23 -8.63 -8.62 -37.49
C ALA A 23 -8.49 -7.31 -38.28
N LEU A 24 -8.70 -6.16 -37.64
CA LEU A 24 -8.52 -4.84 -38.27
C LEU A 24 -7.05 -4.52 -38.59
N LEU A 25 -6.09 -5.14 -37.88
CA LEU A 25 -4.66 -4.93 -38.09
C LEU A 25 -4.04 -5.89 -39.12
N GLN A 26 -4.80 -6.87 -39.65
CA GLN A 26 -4.29 -7.86 -40.60
C GLN A 26 -3.88 -7.26 -41.94
N THR A 27 -4.58 -6.20 -42.38
CA THR A 27 -4.29 -5.55 -43.66
C THR A 27 -3.12 -4.58 -43.52
N PRO A 28 -1.99 -4.82 -44.21
CA PRO A 28 -0.87 -3.87 -44.22
C PRO A 28 -1.30 -2.50 -44.73
N GLN A 29 -0.68 -1.46 -44.18
CA GLN A 29 -0.89 -0.07 -44.58
C GLN A 29 0.40 0.50 -45.17
N GLU A 30 0.38 1.77 -45.58
CA GLU A 30 1.55 2.51 -46.04
C GLU A 30 1.80 3.75 -45.16
N GLY A 31 3.06 4.17 -45.02
CA GLY A 31 3.44 5.40 -44.32
C GLY A 31 3.17 5.37 -42.80
N LEU A 32 2.62 6.47 -42.27
CA LEU A 32 2.36 6.64 -40.84
C LEU A 32 1.38 5.59 -40.27
N PRO A 33 0.23 5.28 -40.90
CA PRO A 33 -0.67 4.23 -40.45
C PRO A 33 0.00 2.85 -40.29
N GLU A 34 1.01 2.53 -41.11
CA GLU A 34 1.75 1.28 -40.99
C GLU A 34 2.65 1.23 -39.77
N ALA A 35 3.30 2.36 -39.43
CA ALA A 35 4.10 2.46 -38.21
C ALA A 35 3.23 2.26 -36.96
N GLU A 36 2.06 2.89 -36.92
CA GLU A 36 1.10 2.74 -35.82
C GLU A 36 0.52 1.32 -35.74
N ARG A 37 0.20 0.71 -36.89
CA ARG A 37 -0.25 -0.69 -36.98
C ARG A 37 0.79 -1.65 -36.41
N LEU A 38 2.06 -1.49 -36.76
CA LEU A 38 3.16 -2.32 -36.26
C LEU A 38 3.35 -2.17 -34.74
N ALA A 39 3.24 -0.94 -34.21
CA ALA A 39 3.29 -0.71 -32.76
C ALA A 39 2.16 -1.46 -32.03
N LEU A 40 0.94 -1.43 -32.58
CA LEU A 40 -0.23 -2.13 -32.02
C LEU A 40 -0.14 -3.66 -32.14
N LEU A 41 0.37 -4.18 -33.27
CA LEU A 41 0.65 -5.61 -33.41
C LEU A 41 1.69 -6.07 -32.40
N GLY A 42 2.76 -5.29 -32.22
CA GLY A 42 3.75 -5.55 -31.19
C GLY A 42 3.12 -5.59 -29.79
N PHE A 43 2.27 -4.60 -29.48
CA PHE A 43 1.57 -4.55 -28.20
C PHE A 43 0.69 -5.78 -27.95
N LEU A 44 -0.02 -6.26 -28.98
CA LEU A 44 -0.81 -7.49 -28.91
C LEU A 44 0.06 -8.74 -28.67
N GLU A 45 1.23 -8.86 -29.31
CA GLU A 45 2.16 -9.94 -29.01
C GLU A 45 2.72 -9.86 -27.58
N GLY A 46 3.02 -8.66 -27.10
CA GLY A 46 3.39 -8.42 -25.70
C GLY A 46 2.28 -8.86 -24.72
N ARG A 47 1.01 -8.61 -25.06
CA ARG A 47 -0.16 -9.13 -24.32
C ARG A 47 -0.34 -10.64 -24.44
N LYS A 48 0.40 -11.36 -25.27
CA LYS A 48 0.45 -12.82 -25.25
C LYS A 48 1.65 -13.36 -24.46
N GLY A 49 2.49 -12.47 -23.95
CA GLY A 49 3.74 -12.80 -23.26
C GLY A 49 4.98 -12.76 -24.16
N ASP A 50 4.85 -12.50 -25.47
CA ASP A 50 6.00 -12.40 -26.38
C ASP A 50 6.59 -10.98 -26.38
N LEU A 51 7.36 -10.69 -25.34
CA LEU A 51 8.06 -9.40 -25.18
C LEU A 51 9.14 -9.18 -26.26
N ARG A 52 9.68 -10.26 -26.85
CA ARG A 52 10.67 -10.17 -27.92
C ARG A 52 10.03 -9.71 -29.22
N ALA A 53 8.87 -10.26 -29.58
CA ALA A 53 8.08 -9.81 -30.70
C ALA A 53 7.59 -8.38 -30.50
N TYR A 54 7.12 -8.03 -29.29
CA TYR A 54 6.73 -6.66 -28.97
C TYR A 54 7.88 -5.68 -29.23
N ARG A 55 9.06 -5.96 -28.69
CA ARG A 55 10.25 -5.11 -28.90
C ARG A 55 10.64 -4.99 -30.37
N THR A 56 10.63 -6.10 -31.09
CA THR A 56 11.01 -6.13 -32.52
C THR A 56 10.07 -5.25 -33.35
N LEU A 57 8.76 -5.41 -33.16
CA LEU A 57 7.74 -4.65 -33.88
C LEU A 57 7.69 -3.18 -33.47
N ALA A 58 7.84 -2.87 -32.18
CA ALA A 58 7.90 -1.48 -31.71
C ALA A 58 9.14 -0.73 -32.23
N LEU A 59 10.28 -1.42 -32.36
CA LEU A 59 11.50 -0.85 -32.93
C LEU A 59 11.35 -0.60 -34.44
N GLU A 60 10.73 -1.53 -35.17
CA GLU A 60 10.40 -1.33 -36.58
C GLU A 60 9.39 -0.18 -36.78
N ALA A 61 8.35 -0.10 -35.95
CA ALA A 61 7.39 1.00 -35.95
C ALA A 61 8.07 2.36 -35.79
N ALA A 62 8.96 2.49 -34.79
CA ALA A 62 9.70 3.73 -34.54
C ALA A 62 10.71 4.07 -35.66
N ARG A 63 11.27 3.06 -36.34
CA ARG A 63 12.13 3.28 -37.52
C ARG A 63 11.36 3.84 -38.71
N ARG A 64 10.11 3.40 -38.90
CA ARG A 64 9.25 3.88 -39.98
C ARG A 64 8.73 5.29 -39.73
N ALA A 65 8.25 5.55 -38.52
CA ALA A 65 7.82 6.89 -38.13
C ALA A 65 8.04 7.09 -36.62
N GLN A 66 8.75 8.16 -36.27
CA GLN A 66 8.89 8.59 -34.88
C GLN A 66 7.74 9.53 -34.54
N THR A 67 6.72 9.01 -33.87
CA THR A 67 5.60 9.78 -33.33
C THR A 67 5.49 9.55 -31.83
N PRO A 68 4.78 10.39 -31.06
CA PRO A 68 4.54 10.12 -29.65
C PRO A 68 3.92 8.73 -29.41
N PHE A 69 3.11 8.22 -30.35
CA PHE A 69 2.50 6.89 -30.26
C PHE A 69 3.50 5.75 -30.48
N THR A 70 4.33 5.80 -31.52
CA THR A 70 5.33 4.75 -31.77
C THR A 70 6.45 4.75 -30.73
N LEU A 71 6.85 5.93 -30.25
CA LEU A 71 7.85 6.07 -29.19
C LEU A 71 7.31 5.67 -27.81
N TYR A 72 6.02 5.86 -27.54
CA TYR A 72 5.36 5.30 -26.36
C TYR A 72 5.51 3.78 -26.31
N HIS A 73 5.17 3.08 -27.39
CA HIS A 73 5.29 1.63 -27.46
C HIS A 73 6.75 1.16 -27.44
N LEU A 74 7.65 1.85 -28.14
CA LEU A 74 9.09 1.55 -28.07
C LEU A 74 9.63 1.67 -26.63
N GLY A 75 9.30 2.77 -25.95
CA GLY A 75 9.71 3.01 -24.57
C GLY A 75 9.26 1.91 -23.61
N LEU A 76 8.01 1.44 -23.76
CA LEU A 76 7.47 0.35 -22.94
C LEU A 76 8.01 -1.04 -23.29
N ALA A 77 8.41 -1.28 -24.55
CA ALA A 77 8.92 -2.57 -25.01
C ALA A 77 10.42 -2.79 -24.72
N LEU A 78 11.15 -1.70 -24.49
CA LEU A 78 12.56 -1.73 -24.08
C LEU A 78 12.69 -2.10 -22.59
N PRO A 79 13.86 -2.62 -22.17
CA PRO A 79 14.20 -2.70 -20.74
C PRO A 79 14.04 -1.32 -20.09
N PRO A 80 13.53 -1.21 -18.84
CA PRO A 80 13.10 0.05 -18.25
C PRO A 80 14.13 1.19 -18.30
N LYS A 81 15.40 0.88 -18.07
CA LYS A 81 16.50 1.86 -18.15
C LYS A 81 16.67 2.44 -19.57
N ALA A 82 16.63 1.58 -20.59
CA ALA A 82 16.74 2.01 -21.98
C ALA A 82 15.44 2.70 -22.45
N GLY A 83 14.29 2.20 -22.00
CA GLY A 83 12.98 2.79 -22.26
C GLY A 83 12.86 4.22 -21.70
N ALA A 84 13.27 4.43 -20.45
CA ALA A 84 13.26 5.75 -19.82
C ALA A 84 14.10 6.76 -20.61
N LEU A 85 15.34 6.40 -20.99
CA LEU A 85 16.20 7.27 -21.81
C LEU A 85 15.57 7.61 -23.16
N ALA A 86 14.96 6.63 -23.84
CA ALA A 86 14.29 6.86 -25.12
C ALA A 86 13.08 7.80 -24.98
N LEU A 87 12.31 7.67 -23.89
CA LEU A 87 11.14 8.48 -23.60
C LEU A 87 11.49 9.92 -23.17
N GLU A 88 12.58 10.09 -22.40
CA GLU A 88 13.11 11.42 -22.07
C GLU A 88 13.52 12.19 -23.33
N GLU A 89 14.20 11.53 -24.26
CA GLU A 89 14.58 12.15 -25.54
C GLU A 89 13.34 12.44 -26.41
N ALA A 90 12.35 11.53 -26.42
CA ALA A 90 11.08 11.77 -27.10
C ALA A 90 10.37 13.03 -26.55
N LEU A 91 10.31 13.21 -25.23
CA LEU A 91 9.71 14.39 -24.60
C LEU A 91 10.43 15.70 -24.95
N ARG A 92 11.76 15.67 -25.16
CA ARG A 92 12.50 16.85 -25.64
C ARG A 92 12.11 17.22 -27.07
N ARG A 93 11.84 16.22 -27.91
CA ARG A 93 11.51 16.39 -29.33
C ARG A 93 10.07 16.84 -29.58
N PHE A 94 9.10 16.34 -28.81
CA PHE A 94 7.67 16.55 -29.06
C PHE A 94 7.02 17.60 -28.15
N ARG A 95 7.74 18.69 -27.85
CA ARG A 95 7.18 19.81 -27.06
C ARG A 95 6.06 20.53 -27.83
N GLY A 96 4.95 20.81 -27.16
CA GLY A 96 3.81 21.54 -27.68
C GLY A 96 2.61 20.67 -28.09
N ASP A 97 2.75 19.34 -28.14
CA ASP A 97 1.64 18.40 -28.36
C ASP A 97 1.16 17.86 -26.99
N ALA A 98 0.13 18.48 -26.42
CA ALA A 98 -0.34 18.11 -25.09
C ALA A 98 -0.71 16.62 -24.96
N LYS A 99 -1.39 16.03 -25.95
CA LYS A 99 -1.79 14.62 -25.93
C LYS A 99 -0.61 13.69 -26.16
N GLY A 100 0.29 14.03 -27.08
CA GLY A 100 1.53 13.30 -27.30
C GLY A 100 2.43 13.30 -26.07
N GLU A 101 2.62 14.47 -25.46
CA GLU A 101 3.38 14.63 -24.22
C GLU A 101 2.74 13.84 -23.07
N ALA A 102 1.42 13.91 -22.88
CA ALA A 102 0.74 13.14 -21.83
C ALA A 102 1.02 11.64 -21.95
N ARG A 103 0.92 11.11 -23.18
CA ARG A 103 1.22 9.71 -23.48
C ARG A 103 2.67 9.35 -23.15
N LEU A 104 3.63 10.18 -23.57
CA LEU A 104 5.05 9.95 -23.31
C LEU A 104 5.39 10.06 -21.81
N HIS A 105 4.80 11.04 -21.11
CA HIS A 105 4.92 11.18 -19.67
C HIS A 105 4.37 9.96 -18.92
N LEU A 106 3.23 9.41 -19.36
CA LEU A 106 2.65 8.20 -18.78
C LEU A 106 3.58 6.99 -18.96
N ALA A 107 4.11 6.77 -20.17
CA ALA A 107 5.07 5.69 -20.40
C ALA A 107 6.35 5.86 -19.58
N LEU A 108 6.85 7.11 -19.47
CA LEU A 108 8.05 7.39 -18.69
C LEU A 108 7.80 7.14 -17.20
N ALA A 109 6.63 7.53 -16.67
CA ALA A 109 6.23 7.21 -15.31
C ALA A 109 6.22 5.69 -15.06
N VAL A 110 5.68 4.89 -15.98
CA VAL A 110 5.68 3.42 -15.88
C VAL A 110 7.11 2.85 -15.91
N ALA A 111 7.98 3.36 -16.79
CA ALA A 111 9.37 2.92 -16.85
C ALA A 111 10.15 3.28 -15.57
N LEU A 112 9.93 4.48 -15.03
CA LEU A 112 10.55 4.95 -13.78
C LEU A 112 9.99 4.21 -12.56
N GLU A 113 8.70 3.88 -12.52
CA GLU A 113 8.09 3.03 -11.49
C GLU A 113 8.80 1.67 -11.40
N ARG A 114 9.03 1.04 -12.56
CA ARG A 114 9.75 -0.23 -12.66
C ARG A 114 11.19 -0.15 -12.18
N LEU A 115 11.81 1.02 -12.31
CA LEU A 115 13.14 1.32 -11.77
C LEU A 115 13.12 1.77 -10.30
N GLY A 116 11.94 1.89 -9.67
CA GLY A 116 11.79 2.36 -8.29
C GLY A 116 12.17 3.82 -8.10
N ARG A 117 12.06 4.63 -9.16
CA ARG A 117 12.50 6.03 -9.18
C ARG A 117 11.35 6.98 -8.80
N PRO A 118 11.51 7.83 -7.76
CA PRO A 118 10.44 8.71 -7.28
C PRO A 118 10.00 9.76 -8.31
N GLU A 119 10.84 10.08 -9.29
CA GLU A 119 10.51 10.95 -10.42
C GLU A 119 9.29 10.45 -11.21
N ALA A 120 8.98 9.15 -11.13
CA ALA A 120 7.78 8.56 -11.72
C ALA A 120 6.50 9.33 -11.36
N LEU A 121 6.36 9.77 -10.09
CA LEU A 121 5.18 10.49 -9.62
C LEU A 121 5.01 11.83 -10.34
N ALA A 122 6.09 12.60 -10.47
CA ALA A 122 6.06 13.88 -11.17
C ALA A 122 5.66 13.72 -12.65
N HIS A 123 6.19 12.69 -13.32
CA HIS A 123 5.80 12.39 -14.71
C HIS A 123 4.33 11.94 -14.80
N ALA A 124 3.82 11.16 -13.86
CA ALA A 124 2.41 10.78 -13.84
C ALA A 124 1.47 11.98 -13.60
N ALA A 125 1.87 12.90 -12.71
CA ALA A 125 1.15 14.14 -12.48
C ALA A 125 1.10 15.02 -13.74
N LEU A 126 2.22 15.13 -14.45
CA LEU A 126 2.28 15.84 -15.74
C LEU A 126 1.43 15.17 -16.82
N ALA A 127 1.40 13.83 -16.88
CA ALA A 127 0.54 13.10 -17.80
C ALA A 127 -0.94 13.40 -17.53
N ARG A 128 -1.37 13.32 -16.27
CA ARG A 128 -2.73 13.64 -15.81
C ARG A 128 -3.11 15.10 -16.10
N LEU A 129 -2.21 16.04 -15.87
CA LEU A 129 -2.45 17.46 -16.10
C LEU A 129 -2.67 17.77 -17.59
N LYS A 130 -1.91 17.10 -18.46
CA LYS A 130 -1.95 17.34 -19.91
C LYS A 130 -3.11 16.65 -20.63
N ASP A 131 -3.47 15.43 -20.22
CA ASP A 131 -4.59 14.67 -20.79
C ASP A 131 -5.27 13.82 -19.69
N PRO A 132 -6.19 14.42 -18.92
CA PRO A 132 -6.87 13.73 -17.83
C PRO A 132 -7.76 12.61 -18.38
N SER A 133 -7.31 11.38 -18.19
CA SER A 133 -7.99 10.14 -18.56
C SER A 133 -8.01 9.17 -17.38
N PRO A 134 -8.91 8.16 -17.36
CA PRO A 134 -8.92 7.12 -16.33
C PRO A 134 -7.54 6.50 -16.09
N TRP A 135 -6.79 6.25 -17.17
CA TRP A 135 -5.43 5.70 -17.12
C TRP A 135 -4.45 6.64 -16.41
N THR A 136 -4.38 7.91 -16.81
CA THR A 136 -3.46 8.88 -16.19
C THR A 136 -3.80 9.16 -14.72
N ILE A 137 -5.10 9.21 -14.38
CA ILE A 137 -5.58 9.42 -13.01
C ILE A 137 -5.18 8.22 -12.14
N LEU A 138 -5.52 7.01 -12.55
CA LEU A 138 -5.25 5.81 -11.76
C LEU A 138 -3.76 5.50 -11.63
N HIS A 139 -2.95 5.74 -12.67
CA HIS A 139 -1.49 5.61 -12.56
C HIS A 139 -0.89 6.64 -11.60
N HIS A 140 -1.36 7.89 -11.63
CA HIS A 140 -0.96 8.90 -10.66
C HIS A 140 -1.34 8.49 -9.23
N LEU A 141 -2.60 8.11 -9.00
CA LEU A 141 -3.07 7.64 -7.69
C LEU A 141 -2.30 6.44 -7.17
N ARG A 142 -1.95 5.49 -8.05
CA ARG A 142 -1.11 4.36 -7.68
C ARG A 142 0.30 4.79 -7.27
N LEU A 143 0.91 5.75 -7.98
CA LEU A 143 2.23 6.25 -7.64
C LEU A 143 2.22 7.11 -6.38
N GLU A 144 1.12 7.77 -6.05
CA GLU A 144 0.93 8.46 -4.76
C GLU A 144 1.05 7.47 -3.58
N LEU A 145 0.60 6.22 -3.75
CA LEU A 145 0.75 5.18 -2.72
C LEU A 145 2.21 4.76 -2.47
N PHE A 146 3.10 4.97 -3.45
CA PHE A 146 4.49 4.55 -3.36
C PHE A 146 5.46 5.68 -3.05
N PHE A 147 5.24 6.86 -3.64
CA PHE A 147 6.18 7.98 -3.62
C PHE A 147 5.55 9.30 -3.14
N GLY A 148 4.24 9.32 -2.97
CA GLY A 148 3.48 10.53 -2.75
C GLY A 148 3.19 10.83 -1.28
N THR A 149 2.36 11.86 -1.10
CA THR A 149 1.92 12.33 0.23
C THR A 149 0.40 12.39 0.33
N THR A 150 -0.31 12.03 -0.74
CA THR A 150 -1.77 12.03 -0.75
C THR A 150 -2.31 11.09 0.33
N PRO A 151 -3.22 11.56 1.21
CA PRO A 151 -3.82 10.71 2.22
C PRO A 151 -4.53 9.49 1.61
N LEU A 152 -4.35 8.31 2.20
CA LEU A 152 -4.99 7.07 1.72
C LEU A 152 -6.52 7.18 1.54
N PRO A 153 -7.30 7.89 2.40
CA PRO A 153 -8.73 8.09 2.16
C PRO A 153 -9.03 8.83 0.85
N SER A 154 -8.23 9.84 0.50
CA SER A 154 -8.39 10.60 -0.75
C SER A 154 -8.08 9.74 -1.98
N VAL A 155 -7.07 8.88 -1.89
CA VAL A 155 -6.77 7.91 -2.97
C VAL A 155 -7.93 6.94 -3.17
N LEU A 156 -8.54 6.45 -2.09
CA LEU A 156 -9.69 5.55 -2.16
C LEU A 156 -10.90 6.25 -2.79
N GLU A 157 -11.25 7.45 -2.30
CA GLU A 157 -12.38 8.25 -2.79
C GLU A 157 -12.26 8.55 -4.29
N GLU A 158 -11.05 8.89 -4.76
CA GLU A 158 -10.83 9.22 -6.16
C GLU A 158 -10.78 7.97 -7.08
N ALA A 159 -10.30 6.83 -6.59
CA ALA A 159 -10.18 5.61 -7.39
C ALA A 159 -11.47 4.76 -7.44
N GLU A 160 -12.32 4.82 -6.41
CA GLU A 160 -13.54 4.00 -6.29
C GLU A 160 -14.53 4.15 -7.46
N PRO A 161 -14.79 5.34 -8.02
CA PRO A 161 -15.68 5.52 -9.17
C PRO A 161 -15.27 4.76 -10.43
N PHE A 162 -14.00 4.30 -10.52
CA PHE A 162 -13.50 3.54 -11.66
C PHE A 162 -13.73 2.01 -11.55
N LEU A 163 -14.21 1.51 -10.40
CA LEU A 163 -14.55 0.09 -10.25
C LEU A 163 -15.63 -0.40 -11.22
N PRO A 164 -16.74 0.32 -11.48
CA PRO A 164 -17.74 -0.09 -12.45
C PRO A 164 -17.44 0.36 -13.90
N HIS A 165 -16.21 0.77 -14.22
CA HIS A 165 -15.87 1.30 -15.54
C HIS A 165 -16.10 0.28 -16.68
N PRO A 166 -16.56 0.69 -17.87
CA PRO A 166 -16.82 -0.24 -18.99
C PRO A 166 -15.57 -1.00 -19.47
N PHE A 167 -14.39 -0.41 -19.33
CA PHE A 167 -13.13 -1.00 -19.79
C PHE A 167 -12.51 -1.91 -18.71
N PRO A 168 -12.31 -3.23 -18.97
CA PRO A 168 -11.76 -4.16 -17.99
C PRO A 168 -10.40 -3.75 -17.44
N GLY A 169 -9.55 -3.17 -18.29
CA GLY A 169 -8.22 -2.71 -17.88
C GLY A 169 -8.25 -1.54 -16.88
N VAL A 170 -9.22 -0.63 -17.01
CA VAL A 170 -9.43 0.47 -16.05
C VAL A 170 -9.89 -0.10 -14.71
N ARG A 171 -10.83 -1.07 -14.74
CA ARG A 171 -11.28 -1.73 -13.51
C ARG A 171 -10.16 -2.49 -12.80
N LEU A 172 -9.31 -3.19 -13.55
CA LEU A 172 -8.15 -3.87 -13.00
C LEU A 172 -7.19 -2.90 -12.33
N LEU A 173 -6.85 -1.79 -12.99
CA LEU A 173 -5.95 -0.78 -12.42
C LEU A 173 -6.57 -0.10 -11.18
N ALA A 174 -7.86 0.24 -11.22
CA ALA A 174 -8.59 0.81 -10.09
C ALA A 174 -8.63 -0.17 -8.92
N GLY A 175 -9.05 -1.41 -9.18
CA GLY A 175 -9.13 -2.46 -8.16
C GLY A 175 -7.77 -2.80 -7.55
N HIS A 176 -6.69 -2.86 -8.34
CA HIS A 176 -5.32 -3.00 -7.80
C HIS A 176 -4.92 -1.81 -6.93
N THR A 177 -5.20 -0.58 -7.36
CA THR A 177 -4.88 0.64 -6.61
C THR A 177 -5.62 0.67 -5.27
N LEU A 178 -6.92 0.34 -5.28
CA LEU A 178 -7.74 0.26 -4.09
C LEU A 178 -7.32 -0.90 -3.17
N ALA A 179 -7.00 -2.07 -3.73
CA ALA A 179 -6.51 -3.20 -2.95
C ALA A 179 -5.21 -2.86 -2.24
N LEU A 180 -4.25 -2.23 -2.95
CA LEU A 180 -3.01 -1.76 -2.37
C LEU A 180 -3.25 -0.69 -1.29
N ALA A 181 -4.13 0.29 -1.54
CA ALA A 181 -4.49 1.29 -0.55
C ALA A 181 -5.14 0.66 0.70
N HIS A 182 -5.97 -0.36 0.54
CA HIS A 182 -6.56 -1.11 1.66
C HIS A 182 -5.54 -1.94 2.42
N LEU A 183 -4.59 -2.58 1.72
CA LEU A 183 -3.45 -3.22 2.34
C LEU A 183 -2.64 -2.20 3.16
N LEU A 184 -2.41 -0.98 2.64
CA LEU A 184 -1.66 0.08 3.35
C LEU A 184 -2.45 0.55 4.58
N ARG A 185 -3.78 0.46 4.49
CA ARG A 185 -4.71 0.61 5.60
C ARG A 185 -4.84 -0.61 6.50
N GLY A 186 -4.04 -1.66 6.31
CA GLY A 186 -4.06 -2.90 7.10
C GLY A 186 -5.37 -3.69 6.99
N ASN A 187 -6.20 -3.37 6.00
CA ASN A 187 -7.52 -3.96 5.81
C ASN A 187 -7.45 -5.07 4.76
N ARG A 188 -6.82 -6.19 5.17
CA ARG A 188 -6.63 -7.39 4.35
C ARG A 188 -7.95 -7.93 3.79
N GLY A 189 -9.01 -7.95 4.61
CA GLY A 189 -10.33 -8.44 4.20
C GLY A 189 -10.94 -7.63 3.05
N ARG A 190 -10.89 -6.29 3.11
CA ARG A 190 -11.36 -5.44 2.00
C ARG A 190 -10.50 -5.59 0.75
N ALA A 191 -9.18 -5.66 0.90
CA ALA A 191 -8.28 -5.92 -0.22
C ALA A 191 -8.59 -7.27 -0.89
N GLY A 192 -8.75 -8.34 -0.10
CA GLY A 192 -9.08 -9.67 -0.60
C GLY A 192 -10.43 -9.72 -1.32
N ASN A 193 -11.45 -9.04 -0.79
CA ASN A 193 -12.76 -8.95 -1.45
C ASN A 193 -12.69 -8.23 -2.80
N LEU A 194 -11.93 -7.14 -2.89
CA LEU A 194 -11.70 -6.46 -4.16
C LEU A 194 -10.99 -7.37 -5.16
N LEU A 195 -9.88 -8.01 -4.75
CA LEU A 195 -9.13 -8.91 -5.62
C LEU A 195 -9.97 -10.09 -6.12
N ARG A 196 -10.81 -10.70 -5.27
CA ARG A 196 -11.76 -11.73 -5.68
C ARG A 196 -12.70 -11.25 -6.77
N GLY A 197 -13.22 -10.02 -6.65
CA GLY A 197 -14.06 -9.40 -7.67
C GLY A 197 -13.36 -9.15 -9.01
N LEU A 198 -12.03 -9.06 -9.02
CA LEU A 198 -11.23 -8.85 -10.24
C LEU A 198 -10.84 -10.14 -10.95
N LEU A 199 -10.90 -11.31 -10.27
CA LEU A 199 -10.50 -12.60 -10.84
C LEU A 199 -11.11 -12.89 -12.22
N PRO A 200 -12.42 -12.63 -12.48
CA PRO A 200 -13.01 -12.90 -13.79
C PRO A 200 -12.43 -12.05 -14.94
N LEU A 201 -11.65 -11.02 -14.61
CA LEU A 201 -11.09 -10.06 -15.57
C LEU A 201 -9.63 -10.32 -15.88
N LEU A 202 -8.99 -11.21 -15.12
CA LEU A 202 -7.58 -11.49 -15.29
C LEU A 202 -7.36 -12.29 -16.57
N ALA A 203 -6.76 -11.62 -17.55
CA ALA A 203 -6.07 -12.31 -18.62
C ALA A 203 -4.73 -12.87 -18.08
N PRO A 204 -4.23 -14.00 -18.63
CA PRO A 204 -2.98 -14.62 -18.19
C PRO A 204 -1.75 -13.69 -18.02
N PRO A 205 -1.52 -12.65 -18.87
CA PRO A 205 -0.40 -11.73 -18.71
C PRO A 205 -0.57 -10.71 -17.58
N SER A 206 -1.80 -10.41 -17.17
CA SER A 206 -2.10 -9.51 -16.04
C SER A 206 -1.96 -10.21 -14.69
N LEU A 207 -1.70 -11.52 -14.71
CA LEU A 207 -1.60 -12.36 -13.52
C LEU A 207 -0.38 -11.99 -12.67
N ALA A 208 0.76 -11.66 -13.29
CA ALA A 208 2.02 -11.45 -12.57
C ALA A 208 1.91 -10.38 -11.47
N SER A 209 1.41 -9.19 -11.78
CA SER A 209 1.22 -8.14 -10.77
C SER A 209 0.10 -8.44 -9.77
N PHE A 210 -0.91 -9.22 -10.18
CA PHE A 210 -2.00 -9.65 -9.31
C PHE A 210 -1.52 -10.64 -8.24
N LEU A 211 -0.61 -11.55 -8.58
CA LEU A 211 -0.11 -12.59 -7.68
C LEU A 211 0.46 -12.02 -6.37
N VAL A 212 1.22 -10.92 -6.44
CA VAL A 212 1.82 -10.32 -5.25
C VAL A 212 0.76 -9.74 -4.33
N LEU A 213 -0.19 -8.96 -4.87
CA LEU A 213 -1.30 -8.44 -4.05
C LEU A 213 -2.17 -9.58 -3.52
N GLY A 214 -2.37 -10.63 -4.31
CA GLY A 214 -3.06 -11.85 -3.90
C GLY A 214 -2.37 -12.52 -2.71
N ALA A 215 -1.05 -12.70 -2.76
CA ALA A 215 -0.26 -13.27 -1.67
C ALA A 215 -0.34 -12.45 -0.38
N LEU A 216 -0.48 -11.14 -0.48
CA LEU A 216 -0.62 -10.23 0.67
C LEU A 216 -2.06 -10.18 1.21
N ALA A 217 -3.06 -10.37 0.35
CA ALA A 217 -4.46 -10.09 0.68
C ALA A 217 -5.34 -11.34 0.91
N LEU A 218 -5.08 -12.43 0.19
CA LEU A 218 -5.94 -13.62 0.15
C LEU A 218 -5.46 -14.71 1.12
N ASP A 219 -6.33 -15.64 1.49
CA ASP A 219 -5.99 -16.70 2.44
C ASP A 219 -5.06 -17.75 1.79
N PRO A 220 -4.21 -18.46 2.57
CA PRO A 220 -3.20 -19.37 2.00
C PRO A 220 -3.71 -20.40 0.99
N PRO A 221 -4.90 -21.02 1.16
CA PRO A 221 -5.46 -21.93 0.15
C PRO A 221 -5.77 -21.23 -1.19
N GLU A 222 -6.29 -20.00 -1.15
CA GLU A 222 -6.57 -19.21 -2.36
C GLU A 222 -5.27 -18.81 -3.07
N VAL A 223 -4.24 -18.44 -2.30
CA VAL A 223 -2.92 -18.12 -2.85
C VAL A 223 -2.31 -19.32 -3.56
N ARG A 224 -2.41 -20.53 -3.00
CA ARG A 224 -1.92 -21.75 -3.65
C ARG A 224 -2.61 -22.00 -5.00
N LEU A 225 -3.93 -21.89 -5.05
CA LEU A 225 -4.69 -22.04 -6.30
C LEU A 225 -4.28 -21.01 -7.36
N LEU A 226 -4.05 -19.77 -6.94
CA LEU A 226 -3.56 -18.72 -7.84
C LEU A 226 -2.16 -19.03 -8.39
N LEU A 227 -1.25 -19.51 -7.54
CA LEU A 227 0.10 -19.90 -7.94
C LEU A 227 0.08 -21.12 -8.88
N GLU A 228 -0.74 -22.13 -8.60
CA GLU A 228 -0.93 -23.30 -9.48
C GLU A 228 -1.43 -22.88 -10.87
N GLY A 229 -2.45 -22.03 -10.93
CA GLY A 229 -2.94 -21.47 -12.20
C GLY A 229 -1.87 -20.66 -12.92
N ALA A 230 -1.06 -19.90 -12.19
CA ALA A 230 0.00 -19.07 -12.77
C ALA A 230 1.10 -19.86 -13.46
N GLN A 231 1.49 -21.02 -12.92
CA GLN A 231 2.55 -21.85 -13.50
C GLN A 231 2.24 -22.32 -14.93
N VAL A 232 0.96 -22.43 -15.27
CA VAL A 232 0.51 -22.87 -16.60
C VAL A 232 0.75 -21.80 -17.66
N PHE A 233 0.65 -20.52 -17.27
CA PHE A 233 0.61 -19.42 -18.23
C PHE A 233 1.82 -18.48 -18.18
N LEU A 234 2.50 -18.37 -17.04
CA LEU A 234 3.63 -17.46 -16.91
C LEU A 234 4.91 -18.06 -17.50
N PRO A 235 5.66 -17.29 -18.31
CA PRO A 235 6.99 -17.71 -18.74
C PRO A 235 7.90 -17.87 -17.52
N ARG A 236 8.74 -18.91 -17.52
CA ARG A 236 9.64 -19.26 -16.40
C ARG A 236 10.94 -18.47 -16.41
N GLU A 237 10.89 -17.23 -16.88
CA GLU A 237 12.04 -16.34 -17.02
C GLU A 237 11.63 -14.87 -16.88
N GLY A 238 12.64 -14.03 -16.63
CA GLY A 238 12.46 -12.58 -16.52
C GLY A 238 11.57 -12.13 -15.37
N TRP A 239 11.08 -10.90 -15.48
CA TRP A 239 10.29 -10.24 -14.44
C TRP A 239 8.93 -10.91 -14.15
N PRO A 240 8.18 -11.51 -15.11
CA PRO A 240 6.91 -12.19 -14.78
C PRO A 240 7.13 -13.39 -13.85
N TRP A 241 8.23 -14.12 -14.03
CA TRP A 241 8.61 -15.20 -13.11
C TRP A 241 9.09 -14.68 -11.75
N GLY A 242 9.77 -13.53 -11.74
CA GLY A 242 10.13 -12.83 -10.50
C GLY A 242 8.91 -12.52 -9.63
N PHE A 243 7.79 -12.07 -10.23
CA PHE A 243 6.52 -11.86 -9.52
C PHE A 243 5.93 -13.14 -8.94
N TYR A 244 5.97 -14.23 -9.71
CA TYR A 244 5.52 -15.54 -9.26
C TYR A 244 6.33 -16.01 -8.02
N LEU A 245 7.66 -15.93 -8.10
CA LEU A 245 8.55 -16.30 -7.00
C LEU A 245 8.33 -15.40 -5.77
N LEU A 246 8.10 -14.10 -5.98
CA LEU A 246 7.79 -13.18 -4.90
C LEU A 246 6.48 -13.56 -4.20
N ALA A 247 5.42 -13.78 -4.96
CA ALA A 247 4.12 -14.16 -4.43
C ALA A 247 4.19 -15.49 -3.66
N ARG A 248 4.93 -16.48 -4.18
CA ARG A 248 5.17 -17.75 -3.50
C ARG A 248 5.96 -17.55 -2.21
N GLY A 249 7.03 -16.78 -2.25
CA GLY A 249 7.85 -16.47 -1.08
C GLY A 249 7.06 -15.72 0.01
N LEU A 250 6.18 -14.80 -0.37
CA LEU A 250 5.32 -14.07 0.56
C LEU A 250 4.19 -14.93 1.14
N GLY A 251 3.55 -15.77 0.31
CA GLY A 251 2.41 -16.59 0.71
C GLY A 251 2.77 -17.88 1.45
N GLU A 252 3.89 -18.51 1.08
CA GLU A 252 4.34 -19.79 1.66
C GLU A 252 5.52 -19.63 2.64
N GLY A 253 6.11 -18.44 2.73
CA GLY A 253 7.28 -18.20 3.58
C GLY A 253 8.59 -18.79 3.03
N ASP A 254 8.66 -19.06 1.73
CA ASP A 254 9.83 -19.65 1.07
C ASP A 254 10.93 -18.60 0.83
N GLU A 255 11.97 -18.64 1.67
CA GLU A 255 13.15 -17.75 1.61
C GLU A 255 13.92 -17.85 0.29
N ALA A 256 14.05 -19.06 -0.27
CA ALA A 256 14.76 -19.26 -1.52
C ALA A 256 14.02 -18.60 -2.68
N CYS A 257 12.68 -18.68 -2.67
CA CYS A 257 11.84 -17.96 -3.62
C CYS A 257 11.99 -16.44 -3.48
N LEU A 258 12.05 -15.91 -2.24
CA LEU A 258 12.26 -14.48 -2.00
C LEU A 258 13.63 -13.98 -2.51
N LEU A 259 14.70 -14.75 -2.29
CA LEU A 259 16.04 -14.43 -2.81
C LEU A 259 16.07 -14.45 -4.35
N ALA A 260 15.49 -15.49 -4.96
CA ALA A 260 15.41 -15.59 -6.41
C ALA A 260 14.56 -14.47 -7.02
N ALA A 261 13.44 -14.12 -6.38
CA ALA A 261 12.61 -12.99 -6.78
C ALA A 261 13.36 -11.65 -6.69
N HIS A 262 14.08 -11.41 -5.59
CA HIS A 262 14.90 -10.21 -5.43
C HIS A 262 15.92 -10.07 -6.57
N GLY A 263 16.64 -11.15 -6.91
CA GLY A 263 17.60 -11.14 -8.01
C GLY A 263 16.98 -10.83 -9.37
N LEU A 264 15.85 -11.45 -9.70
CA LEU A 264 15.18 -11.27 -11.00
C LEU A 264 14.50 -9.90 -11.15
N LEU A 265 13.98 -9.34 -10.06
CA LEU A 265 13.23 -8.08 -10.09
C LEU A 265 14.11 -6.84 -9.91
N ARG A 266 15.38 -7.00 -9.54
CA ARG A 266 16.31 -5.91 -9.23
C ARG A 266 16.41 -4.84 -10.32
N GLU A 267 16.45 -5.26 -11.57
CA GLU A 267 16.64 -4.37 -12.72
C GLU A 267 15.31 -3.84 -13.31
N ASP A 268 14.24 -4.63 -13.19
CA ASP A 268 13.02 -4.46 -14.01
C ASP A 268 11.74 -4.24 -13.19
N GLY A 269 11.81 -4.39 -11.87
CA GLY A 269 10.69 -4.32 -10.93
C GLY A 269 11.16 -3.95 -9.52
N ALA A 270 11.94 -2.87 -9.41
CA ALA A 270 12.65 -2.49 -8.20
C ALA A 270 11.73 -2.36 -6.97
N LEU A 271 10.50 -1.85 -7.11
CA LEU A 271 9.52 -1.79 -6.00
C LEU A 271 9.20 -3.17 -5.42
N TYR A 272 9.11 -4.19 -6.27
CA TYR A 272 8.84 -5.56 -5.86
C TYR A 272 10.11 -6.28 -5.37
N ALA A 273 11.27 -5.94 -5.94
CA ALA A 273 12.55 -6.37 -5.39
C ALA A 273 12.79 -5.82 -3.97
N LEU A 274 12.34 -4.57 -3.71
CA LEU A 274 12.36 -3.96 -2.38
C LEU A 274 11.39 -4.66 -1.41
N LEU A 275 10.21 -5.08 -1.89
CA LEU A 275 9.30 -5.89 -1.09
C LEU A 275 9.94 -7.24 -0.70
N ALA A 276 10.59 -7.91 -1.64
CA ALA A 276 11.35 -9.13 -1.38
C ALA A 276 12.48 -8.89 -0.37
N GLU A 277 13.28 -7.83 -0.57
CA GLU A 277 14.38 -7.42 0.31
C GLU A 277 13.87 -7.14 1.73
N ALA A 278 12.76 -6.41 1.86
CA ALA A 278 12.14 -6.08 3.14
C ALA A 278 11.66 -7.35 3.87
N ARG A 279 11.19 -8.36 3.14
CA ARG A 279 10.80 -9.65 3.71
C ARG A 279 12.01 -10.46 4.17
N LEU A 280 13.05 -10.56 3.34
CA LEU A 280 14.30 -11.23 3.68
C LEU A 280 14.97 -10.63 4.92
N LYS A 281 15.06 -9.30 4.99
CA LYS A 281 15.58 -8.58 6.16
C LYS A 281 14.78 -8.85 7.42
N ALA A 282 13.46 -9.02 7.31
CA ALA A 282 12.63 -9.37 8.47
C ALA A 282 12.91 -10.78 9.00
N LEU A 283 13.27 -11.71 8.10
CA LEU A 283 13.70 -13.07 8.45
C LEU A 283 15.15 -13.12 8.96
N GLY A 284 15.83 -11.97 9.08
CA GLY A 284 17.21 -11.89 9.54
C GLY A 284 18.25 -12.20 8.45
N MET A 285 17.83 -12.28 7.19
CA MET A 285 18.71 -12.53 6.05
C MET A 285 19.38 -11.23 5.59
N GLU A 286 20.67 -11.29 5.32
CA GLU A 286 21.39 -10.20 4.66
C GLU A 286 21.10 -10.21 3.15
N VAL A 287 20.88 -9.02 2.59
CA VAL A 287 20.68 -8.83 1.15
C VAL A 287 21.82 -7.99 0.61
N GLU A 288 22.50 -8.51 -0.40
CA GLU A 288 23.65 -7.86 -1.02
C GLU A 288 23.20 -6.58 -1.74
N ALA A 289 23.56 -5.42 -1.17
CA ALA A 289 23.26 -4.06 -1.64
C ALA A 289 21.77 -3.66 -1.74
N SER A 290 21.32 -2.84 -0.78
CA SER A 290 19.96 -2.28 -0.73
C SER A 290 19.66 -1.38 -1.93
N LEU A 291 18.52 -1.60 -2.61
CA LEU A 291 18.16 -0.88 -3.84
C LEU A 291 17.67 0.56 -3.60
N ALA A 292 16.88 0.76 -2.55
CA ALA A 292 16.34 2.03 -2.12
C ALA A 292 15.87 1.89 -0.67
N PRO A 293 16.78 2.04 0.32
CA PRO A 293 16.47 1.79 1.72
C PRO A 293 15.37 2.70 2.28
N GLU A 294 15.09 3.83 1.63
CA GLU A 294 14.07 4.81 2.03
C GLU A 294 12.64 4.40 1.64
N LEU A 295 12.49 3.65 0.54
CA LEU A 295 11.19 3.22 0.01
C LEU A 295 10.77 1.86 0.55
N ALA A 296 11.72 0.99 0.88
CA ALA A 296 11.45 -0.34 1.44
C ALA A 296 10.49 -0.35 2.65
N PRO A 297 10.51 0.63 3.59
CA PRO A 297 9.52 0.69 4.67
C PRO A 297 8.14 1.20 4.23
N ALA A 298 8.07 2.10 3.24
CA ALA A 298 6.82 2.68 2.73
C ALA A 298 6.05 1.70 1.83
N LEU A 299 6.77 0.82 1.12
CA LEU A 299 6.23 -0.30 0.33
C LEU A 299 5.77 -1.48 1.19
N ARG A 300 5.64 -1.29 2.51
CA ARG A 300 5.10 -2.28 3.45
C ARG A 300 3.72 -1.84 3.91
N PRO A 301 2.67 -2.10 3.11
CA PRO A 301 1.32 -2.11 3.63
C PRO A 301 1.15 -2.90 4.94
N GLU A 302 2.00 -3.90 5.13
CA GLU A 302 1.98 -4.89 6.18
C GLU A 302 2.74 -4.49 7.45
N ALA A 303 3.50 -3.38 7.48
CA ALA A 303 4.28 -2.96 8.64
C ALA A 303 3.49 -1.97 9.49
N ARG A 304 2.63 -2.49 10.37
CA ARG A 304 1.89 -1.69 11.35
C ARG A 304 2.41 -1.92 12.74
N VAL A 305 2.65 -0.83 13.45
CA VAL A 305 2.90 -0.89 14.89
C VAL A 305 1.54 -0.94 15.56
N LEU A 306 1.22 -2.09 16.18
CA LEU A 306 0.03 -2.24 17.01
C LEU A 306 0.43 -2.14 18.47
N LEU A 307 -0.05 -1.09 19.13
CA LEU A 307 0.28 -0.76 20.52
C LEU A 307 -0.95 -0.77 21.44
N LEU A 308 -2.16 -0.77 20.89
CA LEU A 308 -3.43 -0.76 21.64
C LEU A 308 -4.08 -2.16 21.63
N GLY A 309 -4.24 -2.81 22.78
CA GLY A 309 -4.87 -4.13 22.87
C GLY A 309 -4.50 -4.98 24.09
N GLU A 310 -5.11 -6.17 24.22
CA GLU A 310 -4.88 -7.11 25.31
C GLU A 310 -3.41 -7.57 25.45
N ALA A 311 -3.06 -7.98 26.68
CA ALA A 311 -1.72 -8.32 27.14
C ALA A 311 -1.07 -9.49 26.37
N GLY A 312 -0.48 -9.15 25.22
CA GLY A 312 0.54 -9.91 24.52
C GLY A 312 1.76 -9.03 24.22
N THR A 313 2.84 -9.65 23.71
CA THR A 313 4.00 -8.93 23.16
C THR A 313 3.50 -7.87 22.16
N PRO A 314 4.05 -6.65 22.15
CA PRO A 314 3.67 -5.63 21.19
C PRO A 314 3.84 -6.19 19.80
N LEU A 315 2.76 -6.20 19.03
CA LEU A 315 2.72 -6.86 17.75
C LEU A 315 3.23 -5.87 16.70
N LEU A 316 4.55 -5.84 16.58
CA LEU A 316 5.23 -5.43 15.36
C LEU A 316 4.99 -6.53 14.31
N ARG A 317 3.73 -6.66 13.88
CA ARG A 317 3.33 -7.65 12.90
C ARG A 317 3.68 -7.13 11.52
N LEU A 318 4.40 -7.96 10.76
CA LEU A 318 4.12 -8.06 9.33
C LEU A 318 2.75 -8.72 9.23
N LEU A 319 1.80 -8.11 8.54
CA LEU A 319 0.58 -8.80 8.11
C LEU A 319 0.92 -9.85 7.05
N GLY A 320 1.50 -10.96 7.53
CA GLY A 320 2.04 -12.07 6.78
C GLY A 320 3.04 -12.81 7.66
N GLU A 321 2.56 -13.44 8.73
CA GLU A 321 3.22 -14.49 9.54
C GLU A 321 4.75 -14.38 9.77
N GLY A 322 5.25 -13.17 10.06
CA GLY A 322 6.64 -12.96 10.44
C GLY A 322 6.76 -11.79 11.41
N PRO A 323 7.51 -11.91 12.51
CA PRO A 323 7.79 -10.76 13.36
C PRO A 323 8.70 -9.78 12.62
N LEU A 324 8.49 -8.46 12.77
CA LEU A 324 9.60 -7.52 12.60
C LEU A 324 10.73 -7.92 13.56
N PRO A 325 12.01 -7.56 13.29
CA PRO A 325 13.08 -7.79 14.25
C PRO A 325 12.67 -7.22 15.60
N SER A 326 12.51 -8.10 16.60
CA SER A 326 12.02 -7.74 17.93
C SER A 326 12.75 -6.50 18.42
N LEU A 327 12.05 -5.38 18.63
CA LEU A 327 12.68 -4.18 19.20
C LEU A 327 13.08 -4.39 20.67
N GLY A 328 12.64 -5.50 21.27
CA GLY A 328 12.64 -5.73 22.70
C GLY A 328 11.59 -4.85 23.41
N PRO A 329 11.31 -5.12 24.69
CA PRO A 329 10.36 -4.32 25.48
C PRO A 329 10.70 -2.82 25.43
N ARG A 330 11.94 -2.48 25.77
CA ARG A 330 12.43 -1.09 25.82
C ARG A 330 12.41 -0.36 24.48
N GLY A 331 12.67 -1.08 23.39
CA GLY A 331 12.61 -0.49 22.05
C GLY A 331 11.17 -0.22 21.60
N THR A 332 10.22 -1.01 22.07
CA THR A 332 8.80 -0.80 21.80
C THR A 332 8.26 0.39 22.58
N GLU A 333 8.60 0.49 23.87
CA GLU A 333 8.25 1.65 24.71
C GLU A 333 8.79 2.95 24.11
N ALA A 334 10.05 2.95 23.67
CA ALA A 334 10.64 4.11 23.00
C ALA A 334 9.91 4.48 21.71
N LEU A 335 9.50 3.48 20.92
CA LEU A 335 8.72 3.70 19.71
C LEU A 335 7.34 4.30 20.02
N ALA A 336 6.63 3.80 21.04
CA ALA A 336 5.34 4.32 21.47
C ALA A 336 5.42 5.80 21.87
N LEU A 337 6.40 6.15 22.71
CA LEU A 337 6.63 7.53 23.13
C LEU A 337 6.97 8.44 21.93
N LEU A 338 7.87 8.01 21.05
CA LEU A 338 8.23 8.81 19.88
C LEU A 338 7.07 8.97 18.87
N LEU A 339 6.14 8.02 18.80
CA LEU A 339 4.94 8.13 17.96
C LEU A 339 3.92 9.11 18.56
N ALA A 340 3.79 9.16 19.88
CA ALA A 340 2.92 10.10 20.58
C ALA A 340 3.46 11.55 20.52
N HIS A 341 4.78 11.73 20.63
CA HIS A 341 5.43 13.04 20.64
C HIS A 341 6.06 13.41 19.29
N LYS A 342 5.22 13.84 18.34
CA LYS A 342 5.65 14.18 16.96
C LYS A 342 6.69 15.31 16.88
N GLU A 343 6.58 16.30 17.77
CA GLU A 343 7.54 17.41 17.89
C GLU A 343 8.91 16.96 18.43
N GLY A 344 8.97 15.76 19.00
CA GLY A 344 10.16 15.14 19.57
C GLY A 344 10.32 15.37 21.05
N LEU A 345 11.17 14.54 21.65
CA LEU A 345 11.52 14.59 23.07
C LEU A 345 13.00 14.95 23.24
N SER A 346 13.32 15.70 24.31
CA SER A 346 14.71 15.87 24.71
C SER A 346 15.30 14.52 25.13
N GLY A 347 16.64 14.41 25.13
CA GLY A 347 17.28 13.17 25.57
C GLY A 347 17.01 12.86 27.04
N GLU A 348 16.90 13.89 27.88
CA GLU A 348 16.55 13.75 29.29
C GLU A 348 15.10 13.28 29.45
N ALA A 349 14.14 13.94 28.80
CA ALA A 349 12.73 13.59 28.88
C ALA A 349 12.45 12.17 28.35
N LEU A 350 13.08 11.77 27.23
CA LEU A 350 12.93 10.41 26.72
C LEU A 350 13.58 9.36 27.62
N ALA A 351 14.71 9.68 28.26
CA ALA A 351 15.34 8.77 29.20
C ALA A 351 14.50 8.60 30.48
N GLU A 352 14.00 9.70 31.03
CA GLU A 352 13.13 9.71 32.21
C GLU A 352 11.82 8.96 31.94
N ALA A 353 11.16 9.22 30.80
CA ALA A 353 9.95 8.52 30.40
C ALA A 353 10.15 7.00 30.25
N LEU A 354 11.34 6.55 29.87
CA LEU A 354 11.65 5.13 29.70
C LEU A 354 12.11 4.46 31.01
N TYR A 355 13.01 5.11 31.74
CA TYR A 355 13.76 4.50 32.82
C TYR A 355 13.39 5.01 34.21
N GLY A 356 12.60 6.08 34.31
CA GLY A 356 12.28 6.80 35.55
C GLY A 356 13.39 7.72 36.04
N GLU A 357 14.56 7.65 35.44
CA GLU A 357 15.72 8.49 35.74
C GLU A 357 16.52 8.79 34.47
N PRO A 358 17.26 9.91 34.42
CA PRO A 358 18.05 10.26 33.24
C PRO A 358 19.21 9.28 33.03
N ASN A 359 19.05 8.34 32.09
CA ASN A 359 20.09 7.41 31.65
C ASN A 359 20.44 7.59 30.16
N LEU A 360 21.21 8.64 29.86
CA LEU A 360 21.59 9.01 28.49
C LEU A 360 22.48 7.96 27.80
N GLY A 361 23.26 7.19 28.57
CA GLY A 361 24.11 6.12 28.04
C GLY A 361 23.28 4.97 27.49
N ALA A 362 22.34 4.45 28.28
CA ALA A 362 21.40 3.41 27.86
C ALA A 362 20.53 3.89 26.69
N LEU A 363 20.08 5.15 26.74
CA LEU A 363 19.30 5.76 25.67
C LEU A 363 20.08 5.79 24.34
N LYS A 364 21.33 6.25 24.33
CA LYS A 364 22.16 6.28 23.10
C LYS A 364 22.34 4.89 22.51
N ALA A 365 22.60 3.88 23.35
CA ALA A 365 22.73 2.50 22.91
C ALA A 365 21.41 1.95 22.33
N LEU A 366 20.28 2.27 22.96
CA LEU A 366 18.96 1.92 22.46
C LEU A 366 18.69 2.55 21.09
N LEU A 367 18.90 3.86 20.96
CA LEU A 367 18.68 4.60 19.72
C LEU A 367 19.59 4.11 18.59
N HIS A 368 20.85 3.76 18.89
CA HIS A 368 21.75 3.14 17.92
C HIS A 368 21.18 1.80 17.42
N ARG A 369 20.68 0.95 18.33
CA ARG A 369 20.02 -0.31 17.96
C ARG A 369 18.73 -0.09 17.15
N LEU A 370 17.91 0.90 17.51
CA LEU A 370 16.70 1.24 16.75
C LEU A 370 17.03 1.70 15.33
N ARG A 371 18.07 2.53 15.16
CA ARG A 371 18.58 2.95 13.84
C ARG A 371 19.12 1.78 13.04
N GLY A 372 19.86 0.87 13.66
CA GLY A 372 20.33 -0.37 13.02
C GLY A 372 19.19 -1.29 12.55
N LYS A 373 18.01 -1.19 13.19
CA LYS A 373 16.78 -1.90 12.77
C LYS A 373 15.93 -1.12 11.76
N GLY A 374 16.45 -0.01 11.22
CA GLY A 374 15.81 0.77 10.16
C GLY A 374 14.92 1.93 10.62
N LEU A 375 14.83 2.23 11.92
CA LEU A 375 14.08 3.39 12.42
C LEU A 375 14.90 4.68 12.29
N ARG A 376 14.38 5.65 11.52
CA ARG A 376 15.02 6.97 11.35
C ARG A 376 14.69 7.90 12.51
N VAL A 377 15.47 7.81 13.59
CA VAL A 377 15.38 8.74 14.73
C VAL A 377 16.39 9.88 14.57
N SER A 378 15.91 11.12 14.61
CA SER A 378 16.72 12.34 14.53
C SER A 378 17.79 12.42 15.64
N CYS A 379 18.68 13.40 15.52
CA CYS A 379 19.42 13.91 16.68
C CYS A 379 18.47 14.73 17.58
N ALA A 380 18.86 14.93 18.85
CA ALA A 380 18.03 15.62 19.84
C ALA A 380 17.51 16.97 19.30
N PRO A 381 16.20 17.30 19.45
CA PRO A 381 15.15 16.47 20.07
C PRO A 381 14.83 15.21 19.24
N TYR A 382 14.77 14.07 19.92
CA TYR A 382 14.56 12.76 19.31
C TYR A 382 13.13 12.67 18.80
N ARG A 383 12.98 12.54 17.49
CA ARG A 383 11.71 12.32 16.78
C ARG A 383 11.91 11.31 15.65
N LEU A 384 10.81 10.71 15.21
CA LEU A 384 10.79 9.85 14.02
C LEU A 384 10.72 10.74 12.78
N ALA A 385 11.74 10.70 11.93
CA ALA A 385 11.74 11.44 10.66
C ALA A 385 10.70 10.89 9.68
N THR A 386 10.50 9.57 9.71
CA THR A 386 9.53 8.83 8.89
C THR A 386 8.78 7.87 9.81
N PRO A 387 7.77 8.33 10.58
CA PRO A 387 7.06 7.49 11.52
C PRO A 387 6.32 6.36 10.77
N PRO A 388 6.44 5.10 11.20
CA PRO A 388 5.67 4.01 10.61
C PRO A 388 4.18 4.18 10.89
N PRO A 389 3.28 3.68 10.03
CA PRO A 389 1.86 3.60 10.34
C PRO A 389 1.62 2.85 11.66
N SER A 390 0.84 3.44 12.58
CA SER A 390 0.49 2.81 13.85
C SER A 390 -0.98 3.02 14.21
N ASP A 391 -1.54 2.07 14.97
CA ASP A 391 -2.86 2.22 15.57
C ASP A 391 -2.92 3.40 16.54
N LEU A 392 -1.87 3.63 17.33
CA LEU A 392 -1.72 4.78 18.21
C LEU A 392 -1.78 6.12 17.46
N SER A 393 -1.06 6.25 16.34
CA SER A 393 -1.06 7.49 15.55
C SER A 393 -2.42 7.73 14.90
N ALA A 394 -3.07 6.66 14.43
CA ALA A 394 -4.40 6.72 13.86
C ALA A 394 -5.46 7.08 14.92
N PHE A 395 -5.33 6.51 16.13
CA PHE A 395 -6.20 6.77 17.27
C PHE A 395 -6.11 8.23 17.71
N LEU A 396 -4.90 8.74 17.95
CA LEU A 396 -4.64 10.13 18.31
C LEU A 396 -5.22 11.10 17.27
N LYS A 397 -5.09 10.77 15.98
CA LYS A 397 -5.65 11.58 14.89
C LYS A 397 -7.18 11.55 14.87
N ALA A 398 -7.79 10.37 15.03
CA ALA A 398 -9.25 10.24 15.06
C ALA A 398 -9.83 11.04 16.24
N LEU A 399 -9.21 10.91 17.42
CA LEU A 399 -9.63 11.62 18.62
C LEU A 399 -9.51 13.15 18.46
N SER A 400 -8.41 13.65 17.90
CA SER A 400 -8.24 15.11 17.66
C SER A 400 -9.18 15.68 16.59
N GLN A 401 -9.72 14.83 15.71
CA GLN A 401 -10.70 15.19 14.69
C GLN A 401 -12.15 15.03 15.16
N GLY A 402 -12.38 14.53 16.38
CA GLY A 402 -13.72 14.19 16.87
C GLY A 402 -14.35 12.96 16.21
N ASP A 403 -13.57 12.17 15.46
CA ASP A 403 -14.01 10.89 14.89
C ASP A 403 -14.01 9.80 15.96
N LEU A 404 -15.04 9.82 16.80
CA LEU A 404 -15.19 8.88 17.92
C LEU A 404 -15.42 7.44 17.46
N GLU A 405 -16.09 7.24 16.32
CA GLU A 405 -16.28 5.91 15.73
C GLU A 405 -14.95 5.31 15.29
N GLY A 406 -14.14 6.09 14.59
CA GLY A 406 -12.79 5.70 14.19
C GLY A 406 -11.88 5.43 15.39
N ALA A 407 -11.92 6.32 16.40
CA ALA A 407 -11.13 6.17 17.62
C ALA A 407 -11.52 4.89 18.39
N LEU A 408 -12.81 4.63 18.58
CA LEU A 408 -13.30 3.39 19.18
C LEU A 408 -12.94 2.17 18.31
N ALA A 409 -13.07 2.22 16.99
CA ALA A 409 -12.68 1.08 16.14
C ALA A 409 -11.19 0.70 16.31
N LEU A 410 -10.33 1.68 16.62
CA LEU A 410 -8.89 1.51 16.84
C LEU A 410 -8.53 1.11 18.28
N TYR A 411 -9.29 1.56 19.27
CA TYR A 411 -9.07 1.21 20.68
C TYR A 411 -9.47 -0.24 20.97
N ARG A 412 -8.51 -1.16 20.88
CA ARG A 412 -8.72 -2.59 21.17
C ARG A 412 -8.39 -2.98 22.61
N GLY A 413 -7.96 -2.02 23.42
CA GLY A 413 -7.48 -2.21 24.78
C GLY A 413 -6.38 -1.20 25.12
N PRO A 414 -5.85 -1.25 26.36
CA PRO A 414 -4.87 -0.29 26.86
C PRO A 414 -3.58 -0.28 26.04
N LEU A 415 -2.88 0.85 26.07
CA LEU A 415 -1.56 1.00 25.47
C LEU A 415 -0.51 0.18 26.25
N LEU A 416 0.12 -0.80 25.60
CA LEU A 416 1.23 -1.60 26.18
C LEU A 416 0.99 -2.01 27.64
N PRO A 417 -0.04 -2.84 27.94
CA PRO A 417 -0.45 -3.15 29.33
C PRO A 417 0.64 -3.80 30.19
N TRP A 418 1.63 -4.44 29.57
CA TRP A 418 2.77 -5.06 30.25
C TRP A 418 3.89 -4.05 30.62
N SER A 419 3.87 -2.84 30.07
CA SER A 419 4.91 -1.85 30.28
C SER A 419 4.73 -1.13 31.61
N GLN A 420 5.85 -1.03 32.34
CA GLN A 420 6.01 -0.25 33.57
C GLN A 420 6.92 0.98 33.33
N ALA A 421 7.13 1.36 32.08
CA ALA A 421 7.90 2.57 31.77
C ALA A 421 7.05 3.79 32.13
N PRO A 422 7.54 4.73 32.97
CA PRO A 422 6.71 5.80 33.54
C PRO A 422 5.92 6.59 32.49
N GLY A 423 6.57 7.02 31.41
CA GLY A 423 5.90 7.79 30.36
C GLY A 423 4.91 6.97 29.53
N VAL A 424 5.08 5.64 29.46
CA VAL A 424 4.11 4.75 28.80
C VAL A 424 2.89 4.55 29.68
N GLU A 425 3.06 4.45 30.99
CA GLU A 425 1.93 4.35 31.94
C GLU A 425 1.11 5.64 31.96
N GLU A 426 1.77 6.79 32.02
CA GLU A 426 1.14 8.11 31.92
C GLU A 426 0.36 8.24 30.60
N LEU A 427 1.02 7.97 29.47
CA LEU A 427 0.38 8.02 28.16
C LEU A 427 -0.79 7.04 28.05
N ARG A 428 -0.69 5.83 28.62
CA ARG A 428 -1.80 4.86 28.64
C ARG A 428 -3.03 5.43 29.34
N LEU A 429 -2.84 6.04 30.51
CA LEU A 429 -3.93 6.64 31.28
C LEU A 429 -4.54 7.86 30.58
N GLU A 430 -3.70 8.72 30.02
CA GLU A 430 -4.16 9.91 29.27
C GLU A 430 -5.02 9.55 28.06
N LEU A 431 -4.61 8.54 27.28
CA LEU A 431 -5.34 8.12 26.08
C LEU A 431 -6.70 7.51 26.42
N GLU A 432 -6.76 6.67 27.45
CA GLU A 432 -8.00 6.05 27.91
C GLU A 432 -8.97 7.11 28.45
N GLU A 433 -8.47 8.03 29.28
CA GLU A 433 -9.28 9.10 29.86
C GLU A 433 -9.81 10.06 28.79
N ALA A 434 -8.97 10.45 27.83
CA ALA A 434 -9.39 11.33 26.74
C ALA A 434 -10.50 10.70 25.88
N LEU A 435 -10.42 9.40 25.61
CA LEU A 435 -11.48 8.66 24.90
C LEU A 435 -12.76 8.59 25.73
N ARG A 436 -12.64 8.23 27.02
CA ARG A 436 -13.76 8.11 27.95
C ARG A 436 -14.54 9.43 28.04
N GLN A 437 -13.86 10.54 28.28
CA GLN A 437 -14.48 11.87 28.34
C GLN A 437 -15.16 12.25 27.02
N ALA A 438 -14.50 11.98 25.89
CA ALA A 438 -15.08 12.30 24.58
C ALA A 438 -16.34 11.48 24.27
N VAL A 439 -16.38 10.21 24.66
CA VAL A 439 -17.55 9.34 24.50
C VAL A 439 -18.70 9.76 25.43
N LEU A 440 -18.41 10.05 26.71
CA LEU A 440 -19.39 10.57 27.66
C LEU A 440 -20.03 11.88 27.17
N ALA A 441 -19.21 12.82 26.72
CA ALA A 441 -19.65 14.10 26.18
C ALA A 441 -20.51 13.96 24.90
N SER A 442 -20.26 12.93 24.08
CA SER A 442 -21.02 12.70 22.84
C SER A 442 -22.48 12.30 23.07
N GLY A 443 -22.77 11.65 24.20
CA GLY A 443 -24.10 11.10 24.52
C GLY A 443 -24.60 10.00 23.57
N ARG A 444 -23.78 9.50 22.64
CA ARG A 444 -24.19 8.49 21.65
C ARG A 444 -24.27 7.11 22.30
N LEU A 445 -25.48 6.56 22.39
CA LEU A 445 -25.78 5.28 23.05
C LEU A 445 -24.92 4.11 22.54
N ASP A 446 -24.74 3.99 21.22
CA ASP A 446 -23.95 2.89 20.65
C ASP A 446 -22.46 2.97 21.03
N LEU A 447 -21.91 4.19 21.12
CA LEU A 447 -20.51 4.41 21.49
C LEU A 447 -20.30 4.21 23.00
N LEU A 448 -21.25 4.68 23.82
CA LEU A 448 -21.27 4.46 25.27
C LEU A 448 -21.27 2.96 25.58
N LEU A 449 -22.18 2.20 24.96
CA LEU A 449 -22.23 0.75 25.16
C LEU A 449 -20.91 0.08 24.73
N THR A 450 -20.41 0.42 23.54
CA THR A 450 -19.18 -0.18 23.00
C THR A 450 -17.99 0.06 23.93
N LEU A 451 -17.86 1.27 24.49
CA LEU A 451 -16.76 1.57 25.41
C LEU A 451 -16.97 0.94 26.79
N ALA A 452 -18.20 0.98 27.33
CA ALA A 452 -18.54 0.39 28.62
C ALA A 452 -18.28 -1.13 28.64
N GLU A 453 -18.60 -1.83 27.54
CA GLU A 453 -18.30 -3.26 27.39
C GLU A 453 -16.81 -3.55 27.35
N ARG A 454 -16.00 -2.64 26.78
CA ARG A 454 -14.54 -2.82 26.67
C ARG A 454 -13.79 -2.51 27.95
N LEU A 455 -14.15 -1.44 28.65
CA LEU A 455 -13.54 -1.11 29.94
C LEU A 455 -14.07 -2.02 31.05
N GLY A 456 -15.30 -2.53 30.89
CA GLY A 456 -15.92 -3.55 31.74
C GLY A 456 -16.39 -3.06 33.11
N GLU A 457 -15.54 -2.32 33.81
CA GLU A 457 -15.73 -1.90 35.20
C GLU A 457 -15.97 -0.39 35.37
N ASP A 458 -16.09 0.37 34.28
CA ASP A 458 -16.35 1.80 34.35
C ASP A 458 -17.82 2.09 34.72
N LEU A 459 -18.07 2.35 36.00
CA LEU A 459 -19.41 2.64 36.53
C LEU A 459 -20.05 3.86 35.85
N GLU A 460 -19.29 4.92 35.60
CA GLU A 460 -19.83 6.17 35.06
C GLU A 460 -20.34 5.98 33.63
N LEU A 461 -19.63 5.21 32.80
CA LEU A 461 -20.10 4.85 31.46
C LEU A 461 -21.40 4.04 31.50
N TRP A 462 -21.50 3.07 32.42
CA TRP A 462 -22.70 2.26 32.58
C TRP A 462 -23.89 3.08 33.10
N GLU A 463 -23.66 4.01 34.02
CA GLU A 463 -24.68 4.94 34.52
C GLU A 463 -25.13 5.91 33.43
N ALA A 464 -24.18 6.51 32.71
CA ALA A 464 -24.48 7.40 31.59
C ALA A 464 -25.28 6.72 30.48
N LEU A 465 -24.98 5.44 30.20
CA LEU A 465 -25.77 4.61 29.28
C LEU A 465 -27.19 4.40 29.83
N LEU A 466 -27.31 3.97 31.10
CA LEU A 466 -28.60 3.68 31.73
C LEU A 466 -29.53 4.89 31.76
N GLU A 467 -29.00 6.08 32.06
CA GLU A 467 -29.76 7.34 32.09
C GLU A 467 -30.37 7.73 30.73
N ARG A 468 -29.79 7.25 29.63
CA ARG A 468 -30.15 7.68 28.26
C ARG A 468 -30.92 6.61 27.48
N LEU A 469 -31.00 5.37 27.98
CA LEU A 469 -31.72 4.29 27.31
C LEU A 469 -33.25 4.45 27.43
N PRO A 470 -34.02 4.27 26.34
CA PRO A 470 -35.47 4.26 26.41
C PRO A 470 -36.00 3.00 27.14
N PRO A 471 -37.20 3.05 27.74
CA PRO A 471 -37.77 1.93 28.51
C PRO A 471 -37.92 0.63 27.71
N GLU A 472 -38.14 0.73 26.40
CA GLU A 472 -38.33 -0.41 25.50
C GLU A 472 -37.01 -0.95 24.92
N ASP A 473 -35.86 -0.38 25.27
CA ASP A 473 -34.57 -0.81 24.71
C ASP A 473 -34.17 -2.20 25.23
N PRO A 474 -33.85 -3.17 24.35
CA PRO A 474 -33.43 -4.51 24.76
C PRO A 474 -32.14 -4.54 25.60
N ARG A 475 -31.33 -3.46 25.56
CA ARG A 475 -30.07 -3.34 26.31
C ARG A 475 -30.29 -2.92 27.77
N LEU A 476 -31.48 -2.41 28.11
CA LEU A 476 -31.80 -1.86 29.43
C LEU A 476 -31.55 -2.85 30.59
N PRO A 477 -31.98 -4.13 30.52
CA PRO A 477 -31.74 -5.08 31.62
C PRO A 477 -30.24 -5.36 31.86
N ILE A 478 -29.43 -5.31 30.81
CA ILE A 478 -27.97 -5.53 30.89
C ILE A 478 -27.32 -4.35 31.62
N ALA A 479 -27.63 -3.12 31.22
CA ALA A 479 -27.11 -1.91 31.86
C ALA A 479 -27.49 -1.85 33.34
N GLN A 480 -28.75 -2.12 33.69
CA GLN A 480 -29.23 -2.18 35.08
C GLN A 480 -28.47 -3.20 35.92
N ALA A 481 -28.28 -4.42 35.39
CA ALA A 481 -27.56 -5.47 36.09
C ALA A 481 -26.08 -5.10 36.32
N ARG A 482 -25.44 -4.45 35.35
CA ARG A 482 -24.04 -3.98 35.45
C ARG A 482 -23.89 -2.86 36.48
N VAL A 483 -24.71 -1.81 36.40
CA VAL A 483 -24.71 -0.70 37.37
C VAL A 483 -24.96 -1.23 38.78
N ALA A 484 -25.99 -2.06 38.98
CA ALA A 484 -26.30 -2.61 40.30
C ALA A 484 -25.19 -3.51 40.87
N ARG A 485 -24.41 -4.18 40.03
CA ARG A 485 -23.23 -4.93 40.47
C ARG A 485 -22.08 -3.98 40.85
N LEU A 486 -21.72 -3.05 39.96
CA LEU A 486 -20.59 -2.14 40.16
C LEU A 486 -20.81 -1.21 41.38
N ARG A 487 -22.02 -0.70 41.59
CA ARG A 487 -22.38 0.05 42.79
C ARG A 487 -22.16 -0.72 44.09
N ARG A 488 -22.53 -2.00 44.11
CA ARG A 488 -22.27 -2.89 45.26
C ARG A 488 -20.78 -3.14 45.47
N GLU A 489 -20.01 -3.30 44.40
CA GLU A 489 -18.56 -3.51 44.47
C GLU A 489 -17.81 -2.25 44.94
N TYR A 490 -18.26 -1.06 44.53
CA TYR A 490 -17.65 0.23 44.88
C TYR A 490 -18.20 0.85 46.16
N GLY A 491 -19.30 0.33 46.70
CA GLY A 491 -19.92 0.81 47.95
C GLY A 491 -20.66 2.13 47.79
N VAL A 492 -21.22 2.40 46.61
CA VAL A 492 -21.96 3.63 46.24
C VAL A 492 -23.43 3.38 45.94
#